data_AF-A0A1F3T6R3-F1
#
_entry.id   AF-A0A1F3T6R3-F1
#
_cell.length_a   1.000
_cell.length_b   1.000
_cell.length_c   1.000
_cell.angle_alpha   90.00
_cell.angle_beta   90.00
_cell.angle_gamma   90.00
#
_symmetry.space_group_name_H-M   'P 1'
#
loop_
_entity.id
_entity.type
_entity.pdbx_description
1 polymer ?
#
loop_
_entity_poly.entity_id
_entity_poly.type
_entity_poly.pdbx_seq_one_letter_code
_entity_poly.pdbx_strand_id
1 'polypeptide(L)'
;MNLAEQKKIKRMRSRELCRVLAFALLPILSAGCLTPPNTDNTHPITDPTATPTMTPAGGVRAAKIIFKVPTGGSDSGSFDAPSGAGTVPAVGLGLQATRVFNADGSLLSAAGADSPTWPKWLAGVEVGVSGALNTKATNSNCARFAAATDAGGRCYSGSESWNCNAPAGYYRVSEYDCLYGATPTTQAGTGGKDDGVYVRAFFSREAESLDPSENILAVIEYSASGMNGPTAAANCFPGGIFKPESCNELTWQIFLRANATDSAVPPYLMMIPPLVGMVNTAKKLGGTGVTTRQVMIPLASDTSLQVFQLSRIGATPGNQTEFETTCSNNNNGTGNSPLCMGVVLYSITFFRI
;
A
#
# COMPACT_ATOMS: atom_id res chain seq x y z
N MET A 1 32.28 -23.50 -43.92
CA MET A 1 31.29 -24.37 -43.25
C MET A 1 29.90 -23.91 -43.65
N ASN A 2 29.12 -24.75 -44.34
CA ASN A 2 27.84 -24.35 -44.95
C ASN A 2 26.70 -24.34 -43.90
N LEU A 3 25.69 -23.48 -44.10
CA LEU A 3 24.56 -23.22 -43.19
C LEU A 3 23.73 -24.48 -42.87
N ALA A 4 23.88 -25.55 -43.67
CA ALA A 4 23.30 -26.86 -43.43
C ALA A 4 24.00 -27.67 -42.32
N GLU A 5 25.30 -27.47 -42.07
CA GLU A 5 26.04 -28.18 -41.01
C GLU A 5 25.82 -27.58 -39.62
N GLN A 6 25.63 -26.26 -39.50
CA GLN A 6 25.35 -25.63 -38.20
C GLN A 6 23.97 -26.01 -37.62
N LYS A 7 22.98 -26.33 -38.47
CA LYS A 7 21.68 -26.84 -38.02
C LYS A 7 21.72 -28.27 -37.48
N LYS A 8 22.70 -29.09 -37.89
CA LYS A 8 22.83 -30.49 -37.45
C LYS A 8 23.48 -30.61 -36.07
N ILE A 9 24.40 -29.71 -35.73
CA ILE A 9 25.05 -29.66 -34.41
C ILE A 9 24.11 -29.09 -33.32
N LYS A 10 23.23 -28.15 -33.67
CA LYS A 10 22.27 -27.56 -32.71
C LYS A 10 21.12 -28.51 -32.34
N ARG A 11 20.77 -29.48 -33.21
CA ARG A 11 19.74 -30.50 -32.92
C ARG A 11 20.24 -31.71 -32.11
N MET A 12 21.54 -31.98 -32.05
CA MET A 12 22.07 -33.08 -31.23
C MET A 12 22.23 -32.74 -29.75
N ARG A 13 22.42 -31.47 -29.37
CA ARG A 13 22.53 -31.08 -27.96
C ARG A 13 21.20 -30.93 -27.20
N SER A 14 20.06 -31.04 -27.90
CA SER A 14 18.73 -30.86 -27.31
C SER A 14 18.04 -32.18 -26.92
N ARG A 15 18.62 -33.35 -27.23
CA ARG A 15 18.01 -34.66 -26.94
C ARG A 15 18.67 -35.45 -25.80
N GLU A 16 19.84 -35.03 -25.34
CA GLU A 16 20.56 -35.68 -24.22
C GLU A 16 20.25 -35.05 -22.84
N LEU A 17 19.64 -33.86 -22.78
CA LEU A 17 19.34 -33.19 -21.49
C LEU A 17 17.99 -33.60 -20.85
N CYS A 18 17.16 -34.39 -21.55
CA CYS A 18 15.84 -34.81 -21.06
C CYS A 18 15.81 -36.23 -20.44
N ARG A 19 16.97 -36.85 -20.15
CA ARG A 19 17.03 -38.22 -19.61
C ARG A 19 17.75 -38.39 -18.26
N VAL A 20 18.06 -37.32 -17.52
CA VAL A 20 18.77 -37.42 -16.22
C VAL A 20 17.98 -36.87 -15.01
N LEU A 21 16.68 -36.59 -15.13
CA LEU A 21 15.85 -36.22 -13.95
C LEU A 21 14.56 -37.03 -13.88
N ALA A 22 14.72 -38.33 -13.75
CA ALA A 22 13.66 -39.22 -13.24
C ALA A 22 14.36 -40.37 -12.51
N PHE A 23 14.64 -40.20 -11.22
CA PHE A 23 14.78 -41.25 -10.19
C PHE A 23 15.39 -40.62 -8.92
N ALA A 24 14.53 -40.19 -7.99
CA ALA A 24 14.81 -40.12 -6.55
C ALA A 24 13.51 -39.74 -5.80
N LEU A 25 12.52 -40.64 -5.86
CA LEU A 25 11.45 -40.71 -4.89
C LEU A 25 11.87 -41.81 -3.91
N LEU A 26 12.22 -41.43 -2.68
CA LEU A 26 12.45 -42.37 -1.59
C LEU A 26 11.70 -41.85 -0.35
N PRO A 27 10.72 -42.61 0.18
CA PRO A 27 10.03 -42.29 1.42
C PRO A 27 10.90 -42.74 2.59
N ILE A 28 11.11 -41.87 3.58
CA ILE A 28 11.65 -42.28 4.88
C ILE A 28 10.45 -42.54 5.79
N LEU A 29 10.17 -43.81 6.03
CA LEU A 29 9.27 -44.29 7.08
C LEU A 29 10.09 -45.06 8.12
N SER A 30 9.90 -44.66 9.37
CA SER A 30 9.90 -45.42 10.63
C SER A 30 11.18 -46.11 11.13
N ALA A 31 11.62 -45.68 12.32
CA ALA A 31 11.85 -46.58 13.47
C ALA A 31 11.91 -45.75 14.77
N GLY A 32 10.94 -45.95 15.66
CA GLY A 32 10.85 -45.26 16.95
C GLY A 32 9.73 -45.85 17.82
N CYS A 33 9.99 -47.07 18.32
CA CYS A 33 9.36 -47.80 19.42
C CYS A 33 7.90 -47.47 19.81
N LEU A 34 6.98 -48.33 19.36
CA LEU A 34 5.72 -48.60 20.07
C LEU A 34 5.99 -49.72 21.09
N THR A 35 5.88 -49.41 22.38
CA THR A 35 5.71 -50.40 23.45
C THR A 35 4.22 -50.62 23.75
N PRO A 36 3.81 -51.83 24.16
CA PRO A 36 2.41 -52.21 24.35
C PRO A 36 1.78 -51.53 25.58
N PRO A 37 0.43 -51.44 25.65
CA PRO A 37 -0.26 -50.74 26.72
C PRO A 37 -0.21 -51.58 28.01
N ASN A 38 0.31 -50.97 29.07
CA ASN A 38 0.14 -51.48 30.42
C ASN A 38 -1.10 -50.81 31.03
N THR A 39 -1.95 -51.65 31.61
CA THR A 39 -3.16 -51.33 32.37
C THR A 39 -2.86 -50.49 33.62
N ASP A 40 -3.88 -49.74 34.03
CA ASP A 40 -4.02 -48.97 35.29
C ASP A 40 -3.16 -47.72 35.48
N ASN A 41 -3.82 -46.57 35.26
CA ASN A 41 -3.72 -45.43 36.17
C ASN A 41 -5.02 -44.62 36.12
N THR A 42 -5.87 -44.84 37.12
CA THR A 42 -6.97 -43.95 37.48
C THR A 42 -6.41 -42.63 38.01
N HIS A 43 -6.19 -41.67 37.11
CA HIS A 43 -6.14 -40.26 37.49
C HIS A 43 -7.48 -39.61 37.16
N PRO A 44 -8.16 -38.97 38.12
CA PRO A 44 -9.31 -38.15 37.80
C PRO A 44 -8.80 -36.98 36.94
N ILE A 45 -9.25 -36.94 35.69
CA ILE A 45 -9.13 -35.75 34.84
C ILE A 45 -10.14 -34.74 35.39
N THR A 46 -9.71 -33.98 36.40
CA THR A 46 -10.37 -32.75 36.81
C THR A 46 -9.47 -31.60 36.40
N ASP A 47 -9.67 -31.11 35.18
CA ASP A 47 -10.00 -29.70 34.96
C ASP A 47 -10.35 -29.55 33.47
N PRO A 48 -11.57 -29.14 33.09
CA PRO A 48 -11.77 -28.61 31.75
C PRO A 48 -10.87 -27.38 31.65
N THR A 49 -9.81 -27.47 30.85
CA THR A 49 -9.01 -26.30 30.47
C THR A 49 -9.99 -25.21 30.09
N ALA A 50 -10.03 -24.14 30.88
CA ALA A 50 -10.95 -23.05 30.64
C ALA A 50 -10.68 -22.53 29.23
N THR A 51 -11.55 -22.90 28.28
CA THR A 51 -11.59 -22.24 26.98
C THR A 51 -11.83 -20.78 27.33
N PRO A 52 -10.91 -19.86 27.02
CA PRO A 52 -11.14 -18.46 27.31
C PRO A 52 -12.44 -18.08 26.63
N THR A 53 -13.49 -17.84 27.42
CA THR A 53 -14.72 -17.23 26.94
C THR A 53 -14.38 -15.79 26.63
N MET A 54 -13.87 -15.58 25.42
CA MET A 54 -13.77 -14.26 24.82
C MET A 54 -15.20 -13.78 24.67
N THR A 55 -15.60 -12.82 25.49
CA THR A 55 -16.78 -12.01 25.20
C THR A 55 -16.21 -10.80 24.49
N PRO A 56 -16.05 -10.84 23.16
CA PRO A 56 -15.35 -9.76 22.48
C PRO A 56 -16.16 -8.48 22.71
N ALA A 57 -15.47 -7.37 22.94
CA ALA A 57 -16.13 -6.09 23.18
C ALA A 57 -17.18 -5.86 22.08
N GLY A 58 -18.39 -5.49 22.46
CA GLY A 58 -19.49 -5.22 21.52
C GLY A 58 -19.11 -4.14 20.49
N GLY A 59 -19.97 -3.94 19.48
CA GLY A 59 -19.84 -2.81 18.55
C GLY A 59 -19.20 -3.12 17.19
N VAL A 60 -18.91 -2.06 16.44
CA VAL A 60 -18.50 -2.11 15.03
C VAL A 60 -17.20 -2.91 14.85
N ARG A 61 -17.24 -3.89 13.95
CA ARG A 61 -16.09 -4.78 13.63
C ARG A 61 -15.22 -4.29 12.48
N ALA A 62 -15.73 -3.40 11.64
CA ALA A 62 -14.99 -2.91 10.49
C ALA A 62 -15.27 -1.44 10.22
N ALA A 63 -14.24 -0.70 9.81
CA ALA A 63 -14.30 0.70 9.46
C ALA A 63 -13.56 0.92 8.13
N LYS A 64 -14.28 1.37 7.10
CA LYS A 64 -13.74 1.68 5.78
C LYS A 64 -13.61 3.19 5.61
N ILE A 65 -12.40 3.62 5.27
CA ILE A 65 -12.09 4.97 4.83
C ILE A 65 -12.01 4.96 3.32
N ILE A 66 -12.83 5.76 2.66
CA ILE A 66 -12.82 5.93 1.21
C ILE A 66 -12.05 7.20 0.90
N PHE A 67 -10.90 7.09 0.23
CA PHE A 67 -10.02 8.22 -0.09
C PHE A 67 -10.57 9.05 -1.26
N LYS A 68 -11.73 9.66 -1.01
CA LYS A 68 -12.48 10.46 -1.96
C LYS A 68 -13.08 11.67 -1.26
N VAL A 69 -13.21 12.77 -2.00
CA VAL A 69 -14.04 13.93 -1.61
C VAL A 69 -15.44 13.84 -2.23
N PRO A 70 -16.50 14.32 -1.56
CA PRO A 70 -17.84 14.41 -2.12
C PRO A 70 -17.85 15.03 -3.52
N THR A 71 -18.45 14.33 -4.48
CA THR A 71 -18.68 14.81 -5.85
C THR A 71 -20.18 14.88 -6.09
N GLY A 72 -20.68 15.99 -6.62
CA GLY A 72 -22.08 16.14 -7.03
C GLY A 72 -23.11 16.01 -5.89
N GLY A 73 -22.74 16.39 -4.65
CA GLY A 73 -23.65 16.39 -3.50
C GLY A 73 -23.87 15.04 -2.81
N SER A 74 -23.20 13.97 -3.25
CA SER A 74 -23.21 12.68 -2.55
C SER A 74 -22.05 12.56 -1.54
N ASP A 75 -22.33 12.07 -0.34
CA ASP A 75 -21.37 11.68 0.71
C ASP A 75 -20.57 10.42 0.32
N SER A 76 -20.01 10.40 -0.89
CA SER A 76 -19.37 9.21 -1.49
C SER A 76 -17.92 8.98 -1.04
N GLY A 77 -17.41 9.75 -0.08
CA GLY A 77 -16.01 9.73 0.33
C GLY A 77 -15.79 10.17 1.77
N SER A 78 -14.66 9.80 2.36
CA SER A 78 -14.36 10.04 3.77
C SER A 78 -13.87 11.46 4.08
N PHE A 79 -13.44 12.22 3.09
CA PHE A 79 -12.77 13.51 3.30
C PHE A 79 -13.58 14.65 2.71
N ASP A 80 -13.56 15.82 3.33
CA ASP A 80 -14.05 17.04 2.69
C ASP A 80 -12.97 17.64 1.78
N ALA A 81 -13.36 18.57 0.90
CA ALA A 81 -12.42 19.20 -0.02
C ALA A 81 -11.29 19.91 0.76
N PRO A 82 -10.00 19.62 0.48
CA PRO A 82 -8.91 20.30 1.17
C PRO A 82 -8.84 21.77 0.76
N SER A 83 -8.19 22.58 1.61
CA SER A 83 -7.76 23.91 1.17
C SER A 83 -6.72 23.77 0.04
N GLY A 84 -6.73 24.70 -0.92
CA GLY A 84 -5.75 24.70 -2.02
C GLY A 84 -4.30 24.91 -1.56
N ALA A 85 -4.09 25.30 -0.30
CA ALA A 85 -2.76 25.54 0.27
C ALA A 85 -2.07 24.27 0.81
N GLY A 86 -2.75 23.12 0.82
CA GLY A 86 -2.24 21.88 1.42
C GLY A 86 -2.39 21.85 2.96
N THR A 87 -1.78 20.85 3.59
CA THR A 87 -1.83 20.62 5.05
C THR A 87 -0.49 20.89 5.71
N VAL A 88 -0.50 21.40 6.95
CA VAL A 88 0.73 21.50 7.75
C VAL A 88 1.21 20.07 8.09
N PRO A 89 2.50 19.73 7.88
CA PRO A 89 3.00 18.38 8.15
C PRO A 89 3.23 18.22 9.65
N ALA A 90 2.15 17.97 10.39
CA ALA A 90 2.15 17.74 11.82
C ALA A 90 0.99 16.81 12.22
N VAL A 91 1.03 16.27 13.44
CA VAL A 91 -0.05 15.44 13.99
C VAL A 91 -1.34 16.24 14.12
N GLY A 92 -2.44 15.67 13.62
CA GLY A 92 -3.78 16.26 13.75
C GLY A 92 -4.03 17.45 12.81
N LEU A 93 -3.01 17.89 12.08
CA LEU A 93 -3.09 18.99 11.11
C LEU A 93 -3.16 18.49 9.66
N GLY A 94 -3.20 17.17 9.46
CA GLY A 94 -3.57 16.59 8.17
C GLY A 94 -5.03 16.83 7.83
N LEU A 95 -5.43 16.49 6.60
CA LEU A 95 -6.83 16.52 6.22
C LEU A 95 -7.54 15.34 6.88
N GLN A 96 -8.42 15.64 7.83
CA GLN A 96 -9.16 14.63 8.59
C GLN A 96 -10.26 13.98 7.76
N ALA A 97 -10.46 12.68 7.98
CA ALA A 97 -11.66 11.99 7.56
C ALA A 97 -12.85 12.44 8.43
N THR A 98 -13.91 12.91 7.79
CA THR A 98 -15.16 13.32 8.42
C THR A 98 -16.27 12.29 8.29
N ARG A 99 -16.03 11.23 7.51
CA ARG A 99 -16.97 10.11 7.32
C ARG A 99 -16.24 8.76 7.31
N VAL A 100 -16.92 7.75 7.82
CA VAL A 100 -16.47 6.35 7.82
C VAL A 100 -17.60 5.46 7.34
N PHE A 101 -17.25 4.37 6.66
CA PHE A 101 -18.17 3.47 6.00
C PHE A 101 -18.04 2.06 6.57
N ASN A 102 -19.07 1.24 6.39
CA ASN A 102 -18.98 -0.19 6.59
C ASN A 102 -18.09 -0.82 5.50
N ALA A 103 -17.68 -2.07 5.69
CA ALA A 103 -16.86 -2.80 4.72
C ALA A 103 -17.53 -2.92 3.32
N ASP A 104 -18.87 -2.93 3.28
CA ASP A 104 -19.66 -2.95 2.04
C ASP A 104 -19.77 -1.58 1.34
N GLY A 105 -19.26 -0.51 1.96
CA GLY A 105 -19.30 0.86 1.45
C GLY A 105 -20.54 1.66 1.84
N SER A 106 -21.47 1.11 2.62
CA SER A 106 -22.58 1.88 3.20
C SER A 106 -22.06 2.85 4.28
N LEU A 107 -22.70 4.02 4.43
CA LEU A 107 -22.29 5.02 5.42
C LEU A 107 -22.47 4.47 6.84
N LEU A 108 -21.40 4.52 7.64
CA LEU A 108 -21.42 4.10 9.04
C LEU A 108 -21.55 5.31 9.97
N SER A 109 -20.76 6.35 9.74
CA SER A 109 -20.82 7.59 10.51
C SER A 109 -20.40 8.78 9.65
N ALA A 110 -21.05 9.91 9.90
CA ALA A 110 -20.70 11.22 9.36
C ALA A 110 -20.59 12.19 10.56
N ALA A 111 -19.74 13.22 10.42
CA ALA A 111 -19.36 14.21 11.45
C ALA A 111 -18.08 13.91 12.26
N GLY A 112 -17.17 13.11 11.70
CA GLY A 112 -15.83 12.91 12.27
C GLY A 112 -15.78 12.06 13.54
N ALA A 113 -14.61 12.01 14.16
CA ALA A 113 -14.30 11.11 15.27
C ALA A 113 -15.13 11.36 16.56
N ASP A 114 -15.69 12.57 16.70
CA ASP A 114 -16.54 12.93 17.84
C ASP A 114 -17.99 12.45 17.69
N SER A 115 -18.36 11.89 16.54
CA SER A 115 -19.70 11.37 16.29
C SER A 115 -19.98 10.13 17.15
N PRO A 116 -21.19 10.00 17.76
CA PRO A 116 -21.52 8.86 18.62
C PRO A 116 -21.57 7.52 17.87
N THR A 117 -21.69 7.54 16.54
CA THR A 117 -21.68 6.35 15.68
C THR A 117 -20.29 6.05 15.11
N TRP A 118 -19.29 6.90 15.37
CA TRP A 118 -17.91 6.63 14.98
C TRP A 118 -17.33 5.46 15.81
N PRO A 119 -16.61 4.50 15.19
CA PRO A 119 -16.01 3.40 15.94
C PRO A 119 -14.99 3.90 16.97
N LYS A 120 -15.28 3.72 18.27
CA LYS A 120 -14.42 4.22 19.36
C LYS A 120 -12.97 3.73 19.31
N TRP A 121 -12.73 2.54 18.75
CA TRP A 121 -11.38 1.99 18.57
C TRP A 121 -10.57 2.68 17.47
N LEU A 122 -11.21 3.42 16.55
CA LEU A 122 -10.55 4.25 15.54
C LEU A 122 -10.66 5.71 15.99
N ALA A 123 -9.63 6.27 16.60
CA ALA A 123 -9.66 7.65 17.11
C ALA A 123 -9.63 8.71 15.98
N GLY A 124 -9.22 8.34 14.77
CA GLY A 124 -9.26 9.25 13.62
C GLY A 124 -8.40 8.76 12.45
N VAL A 125 -8.57 9.39 11.29
CA VAL A 125 -7.74 9.15 10.12
C VAL A 125 -7.47 10.47 9.43
N GLU A 126 -6.23 10.71 9.04
CA GLU A 126 -5.82 11.91 8.32
C GLU A 126 -4.88 11.59 7.15
N VAL A 127 -4.83 12.50 6.18
CA VAL A 127 -3.92 12.43 5.04
C VAL A 127 -3.13 13.73 4.86
N GLY A 128 -1.88 13.61 4.44
CA GLY A 128 -1.04 14.77 4.10
C GLY A 128 -1.30 15.26 2.68
N VAL A 129 -1.89 16.44 2.51
CA VAL A 129 -2.14 17.07 1.20
C VAL A 129 -1.04 18.06 0.89
N SER A 130 -0.49 18.00 -0.32
CA SER A 130 0.58 18.89 -0.77
C SER A 130 0.10 20.32 -1.01
N GLY A 131 1.04 21.27 -0.90
CA GLY A 131 0.78 22.70 -1.13
C GLY A 131 1.70 23.59 -0.30
N ALA A 132 1.52 24.91 -0.39
CA ALA A 132 2.39 25.89 0.25
C ALA A 132 2.54 25.72 1.78
N LEU A 133 1.51 25.25 2.48
CA LEU A 133 1.55 24.96 3.92
C LEU A 133 2.26 23.63 4.24
N ASN A 134 2.34 22.72 3.26
CA ASN A 134 3.03 21.46 3.39
C ASN A 134 4.51 21.64 3.04
N THR A 135 5.31 22.08 4.01
CA THR A 135 6.77 22.32 3.85
C THR A 135 7.57 21.07 3.48
N LYS A 136 6.93 19.91 3.45
CA LYS A 136 7.50 18.58 3.20
C LYS A 136 6.97 17.94 1.92
N ALA A 137 6.01 18.60 1.26
CA ALA A 137 5.46 18.28 -0.05
C ALA A 137 4.85 19.57 -0.66
N THR A 138 5.69 20.52 -1.07
CA THR A 138 5.25 21.90 -1.37
C THR A 138 4.53 22.05 -2.71
N ASN A 139 4.78 21.14 -3.66
CA ASN A 139 4.08 21.16 -4.95
C ASN A 139 2.63 20.71 -4.76
N SER A 140 1.67 21.61 -4.92
CA SER A 140 0.22 21.29 -4.81
C SER A 140 -0.25 20.14 -5.72
N ASN A 141 0.48 19.82 -6.79
CA ASN A 141 0.19 18.68 -7.65
C ASN A 141 0.82 17.36 -7.19
N CYS A 142 1.67 17.33 -6.17
CA CYS A 142 2.29 16.08 -5.68
C CYS A 142 1.25 15.12 -5.10
N ALA A 143 0.64 15.44 -3.97
CA ALA A 143 -0.41 14.65 -3.33
C ALA A 143 -1.69 15.48 -3.12
N ARG A 144 -2.76 15.13 -3.84
CA ARG A 144 -4.03 15.86 -3.79
C ARG A 144 -5.21 14.98 -4.22
N PHE A 145 -6.42 15.47 -4.00
CA PHE A 145 -7.60 14.87 -4.63
C PHE A 145 -7.66 15.29 -6.11
N ALA A 146 -8.03 14.33 -6.96
CA ALA A 146 -8.08 14.51 -8.40
C ALA A 146 -9.20 15.49 -8.80
N ALA A 147 -8.91 16.38 -9.74
CA ALA A 147 -9.89 17.26 -10.36
C ALA A 147 -10.63 16.52 -11.48
N ALA A 148 -11.75 17.07 -11.95
CA ALA A 148 -12.49 16.51 -13.08
C ALA A 148 -11.64 16.38 -14.35
N THR A 149 -10.70 17.32 -14.57
CA THR A 149 -9.77 17.30 -15.70
C THR A 149 -8.76 16.14 -15.64
N ASP A 150 -8.46 15.61 -14.45
CA ASP A 150 -7.53 14.49 -14.31
C ASP A 150 -8.13 13.18 -14.84
N ALA A 151 -9.46 13.06 -14.87
CA ALA A 151 -10.17 11.84 -15.28
C ALA A 151 -10.00 11.49 -16.77
N GLY A 152 -9.46 12.39 -17.59
CA GLY A 152 -9.12 12.16 -19.00
C GLY A 152 -7.62 12.09 -19.29
N GLY A 153 -6.75 12.16 -18.28
CA GLY A 153 -5.30 12.23 -18.43
C GLY A 153 -4.68 11.03 -19.18
N ARG A 154 -3.74 11.33 -20.09
CA ARG A 154 -2.99 10.34 -20.87
C ARG A 154 -1.49 10.49 -20.65
N CYS A 155 -0.75 9.42 -20.85
CA CYS A 155 0.72 9.41 -20.76
C CYS A 155 1.26 8.93 -22.09
N TYR A 156 2.44 9.40 -22.45
CA TYR A 156 2.95 9.27 -23.81
C TYR A 156 4.39 8.78 -23.82
N SER A 157 4.72 7.80 -24.65
CA SER A 157 6.12 7.43 -24.95
C SER A 157 6.28 7.39 -26.46
N GLY A 158 7.01 8.36 -27.00
CA GLY A 158 7.02 8.61 -28.45
C GLY A 158 5.61 8.92 -28.97
N SER A 159 5.11 8.10 -29.89
CA SER A 159 3.75 8.21 -30.46
C SER A 159 2.70 7.35 -29.73
N GLU A 160 3.10 6.48 -28.81
CA GLU A 160 2.17 5.63 -28.05
C GLU A 160 1.55 6.40 -26.89
N SER A 161 0.27 6.14 -26.58
CA SER A 161 -0.41 6.75 -25.44
C SER A 161 -1.27 5.78 -24.66
N TRP A 162 -1.37 5.95 -23.34
CA TRP A 162 -2.17 5.13 -22.45
C TRP A 162 -2.90 5.95 -21.40
N ASN A 163 -3.90 5.34 -20.77
CA ASN A 163 -4.66 5.95 -19.68
C ASN A 163 -3.82 5.92 -18.41
N CYS A 164 -3.66 7.07 -17.78
CA CYS A 164 -2.98 7.26 -16.50
C CYS A 164 -3.66 8.41 -15.75
N ASN A 165 -5.00 8.37 -15.82
CA ASN A 165 -5.94 9.29 -15.22
C ASN A 165 -6.28 8.87 -13.79
N ALA A 166 -6.44 9.84 -12.90
CA ALA A 166 -7.04 9.61 -11.60
C ALA A 166 -8.55 9.92 -11.68
N PRO A 167 -9.45 9.01 -11.23
CA PRO A 167 -10.86 9.32 -11.20
C PRO A 167 -11.14 10.56 -10.33
N ALA A 168 -12.05 11.42 -10.81
CA ALA A 168 -12.33 12.69 -10.15
C ALA A 168 -12.72 12.51 -8.67
N GLY A 169 -12.14 13.35 -7.82
CA GLY A 169 -12.36 13.35 -6.38
C GLY A 169 -11.56 12.31 -5.60
N TYR A 170 -10.82 11.39 -6.22
CA TYR A 170 -10.00 10.41 -5.49
C TYR A 170 -8.63 10.96 -5.11
N TYR A 171 -8.09 10.53 -3.97
CA TYR A 171 -6.77 10.91 -3.51
C TYR A 171 -5.69 10.25 -4.37
N ARG A 172 -4.82 11.07 -4.93
CA ARG A 172 -3.73 10.64 -5.80
C ARG A 172 -2.39 11.21 -5.34
N VAL A 173 -1.34 10.47 -5.64
CA VAL A 173 0.05 10.89 -5.49
C VAL A 173 0.74 10.73 -6.85
N SER A 174 1.31 11.82 -7.36
CA SER A 174 2.05 11.85 -8.62
C SER A 174 3.54 11.96 -8.33
N GLU A 175 4.30 10.91 -8.64
CA GLU A 175 5.75 10.93 -8.44
C GLU A 175 6.43 11.96 -9.35
N TYR A 176 5.87 12.21 -10.54
CA TYR A 176 6.31 13.29 -11.41
C TYR A 176 6.19 14.65 -10.73
N ASP A 177 5.01 14.99 -10.22
CA ASP A 177 4.80 16.27 -9.55
C ASP A 177 5.59 16.36 -8.21
N CYS A 178 5.79 15.24 -7.52
CA CYS A 178 6.54 15.21 -6.26
C CYS A 178 8.06 15.39 -6.45
N LEU A 179 8.61 14.97 -7.59
CA LEU A 179 10.05 15.00 -7.88
C LEU A 179 10.48 16.18 -8.76
N TYR A 180 9.61 16.65 -9.67
CA TYR A 180 10.01 17.58 -10.72
C TYR A 180 9.86 19.06 -10.32
N GLY A 181 10.96 19.82 -10.45
CA GLY A 181 11.13 21.24 -10.08
C GLY A 181 12.59 21.55 -9.72
N ALA A 182 13.00 22.83 -9.61
CA ALA A 182 14.39 23.24 -9.34
C ALA A 182 14.95 22.78 -7.97
N THR A 183 14.10 22.19 -7.11
CA THR A 183 14.45 21.56 -5.84
C THR A 183 13.42 20.47 -5.58
N PRO A 184 13.79 19.25 -5.13
CA PRO A 184 12.82 18.22 -4.75
C PRO A 184 11.81 18.82 -3.79
N THR A 185 10.55 18.88 -4.19
CA THR A 185 9.50 19.55 -3.40
C THR A 185 8.97 18.65 -2.28
N THR A 186 9.37 17.38 -2.29
CA THR A 186 8.88 16.35 -1.37
C THR A 186 10.03 15.58 -0.72
N GLN A 187 10.00 15.46 0.60
CA GLN A 187 10.97 14.68 1.36
C GLN A 187 10.54 13.20 1.47
N ALA A 188 11.53 12.30 1.58
CA ALA A 188 11.28 10.91 1.91
C ALA A 188 10.61 10.81 3.29
N GLY A 189 9.54 10.04 3.38
CA GLY A 189 8.90 9.74 4.65
C GLY A 189 9.83 8.96 5.57
N THR A 190 9.65 9.17 6.87
CA THR A 190 10.44 8.54 7.93
C THR A 190 9.56 7.79 8.94
N GLY A 191 8.25 7.81 8.72
CA GLY A 191 7.26 7.44 9.74
C GLY A 191 7.10 8.53 10.81
N GLY A 192 7.79 9.66 10.68
CA GLY A 192 7.72 10.77 11.61
C GLY A 192 6.43 11.58 11.50
N LYS A 193 6.21 12.43 12.50
CA LYS A 193 5.09 13.38 12.51
C LYS A 193 5.07 14.36 11.32
N ASP A 194 6.25 14.71 10.82
CA ASP A 194 6.46 15.74 9.80
C ASP A 194 6.58 15.16 8.37
N ASP A 195 6.13 13.92 8.13
CA ASP A 195 6.09 13.39 6.77
C ASP A 195 5.12 14.23 5.92
N GLY A 196 5.48 14.52 4.67
CA GLY A 196 4.68 15.40 3.79
C GLY A 196 3.52 14.69 3.10
N VAL A 197 3.77 13.46 2.61
CA VAL A 197 2.78 12.62 1.92
C VAL A 197 2.59 11.34 2.72
N TYR A 198 1.44 11.23 3.38
CA TYR A 198 1.15 10.13 4.29
C TYR A 198 -0.37 9.88 4.41
N VAL A 199 -0.69 8.69 4.93
CA VAL A 199 -1.98 8.34 5.54
C VAL A 199 -1.68 7.96 6.98
N ARG A 200 -2.41 8.51 7.95
CA ARG A 200 -2.25 8.19 9.36
C ARG A 200 -3.59 7.81 9.95
N ALA A 201 -3.64 6.69 10.66
CA ALA A 201 -4.79 6.26 11.43
C ALA A 201 -4.40 6.11 12.90
N PHE A 202 -5.27 6.62 13.77
CA PHE A 202 -5.10 6.60 15.21
C PHE A 202 -6.09 5.59 15.80
N PHE A 203 -5.62 4.77 16.74
CA PHE A 203 -6.43 3.77 17.41
C PHE A 203 -6.49 4.06 18.90
N SER A 204 -7.69 3.93 19.48
CA SER A 204 -7.85 3.98 20.94
C SER A 204 -7.44 2.63 21.53
N ARG A 205 -6.62 2.68 22.59
CA ARG A 205 -6.21 1.50 23.38
C ARG A 205 -6.93 1.40 24.72
N GLU A 206 -7.95 2.23 24.92
CA GLU A 206 -8.84 2.07 26.06
C GLU A 206 -9.52 0.70 25.97
N ALA A 207 -9.54 -0.05 27.08
CA ALA A 207 -10.02 -1.43 27.10
C ALA A 207 -11.51 -1.55 26.68
N GLU A 208 -12.28 -0.47 26.83
CA GLU A 208 -13.68 -0.39 26.38
C GLU A 208 -13.83 -0.22 24.87
N SER A 209 -12.76 0.17 24.17
CA SER A 209 -12.74 0.44 22.73
C SER A 209 -12.15 -0.74 21.94
N LEU A 210 -10.97 -1.21 22.35
CA LEU A 210 -10.24 -2.33 21.72
C LEU A 210 -9.72 -3.26 22.82
N ASP A 211 -10.20 -4.51 22.82
CA ASP A 211 -9.78 -5.49 23.83
C ASP A 211 -8.28 -5.82 23.67
N PRO A 212 -7.53 -6.09 24.75
CA PRO A 212 -6.10 -6.45 24.66
C PRO A 212 -5.79 -7.66 23.77
N SER A 213 -6.77 -8.52 23.49
CA SER A 213 -6.63 -9.66 22.58
C SER A 213 -6.93 -9.35 21.11
N GLU A 214 -7.58 -8.22 20.82
CA GLU A 214 -8.06 -7.89 19.47
C GLU A 214 -6.94 -7.25 18.63
N ASN A 215 -6.80 -7.73 17.39
CA ASN A 215 -5.86 -7.17 16.41
C ASN A 215 -6.59 -6.33 15.36
N ILE A 216 -5.83 -5.54 14.61
CA ILE A 216 -6.36 -4.79 13.48
C ILE A 216 -5.79 -5.37 12.18
N LEU A 217 -6.65 -5.86 11.30
CA LEU A 217 -6.30 -6.17 9.92
C LEU A 217 -6.62 -4.95 9.05
N ALA A 218 -5.61 -4.40 8.37
CA ALA A 218 -5.78 -3.33 7.40
C ALA A 218 -5.81 -3.91 5.98
N VAL A 219 -6.85 -3.57 5.22
CA VAL A 219 -6.98 -3.93 3.80
C VAL A 219 -6.95 -2.65 2.98
N ILE A 220 -5.90 -2.49 2.17
CA ILE A 220 -5.66 -1.29 1.38
C ILE A 220 -6.00 -1.58 -0.08
N GLU A 221 -6.85 -0.74 -0.67
CA GLU A 221 -7.23 -0.80 -2.08
C GLU A 221 -6.59 0.39 -2.81
N TYR A 222 -5.75 0.11 -3.80
CA TYR A 222 -5.06 1.14 -4.56
C TYR A 222 -4.75 0.69 -6.00
N SER A 223 -4.54 1.64 -6.89
CA SER A 223 -3.90 1.40 -8.19
C SER A 223 -2.61 2.18 -8.26
N ALA A 224 -1.57 1.59 -8.84
CA ALA A 224 -0.29 2.24 -9.03
C ALA A 224 0.21 2.07 -10.46
N SER A 225 0.98 3.04 -10.91
CA SER A 225 1.67 3.05 -12.18
C SER A 225 3.13 3.44 -11.96
N GLY A 226 4.01 2.88 -12.78
CA GLY A 226 5.44 3.16 -12.74
C GLY A 226 6.04 2.93 -14.12
N MET A 227 7.21 3.50 -14.37
CA MET A 227 7.84 3.37 -15.68
C MET A 227 8.49 1.98 -15.82
N ASN A 228 9.16 1.53 -14.76
CA ASN A 228 9.78 0.23 -14.72
C ASN A 228 9.00 -0.72 -13.80
N GLY A 229 8.52 -1.84 -14.34
CA GLY A 229 8.15 -2.98 -13.49
C GLY A 229 9.39 -3.48 -12.72
N PRO A 230 9.24 -4.24 -11.62
CA PRO A 230 10.37 -4.69 -10.83
C PRO A 230 11.43 -5.35 -11.70
N THR A 231 12.59 -4.70 -11.83
CA THR A 231 13.70 -5.17 -12.66
C THR A 231 14.39 -6.33 -11.96
N ALA A 232 13.94 -7.57 -12.21
CA ALA A 232 14.51 -8.83 -11.69
C ALA A 232 14.62 -8.91 -10.14
N ALA A 233 14.19 -10.05 -9.57
CA ALA A 233 14.30 -10.27 -8.12
C ALA A 233 15.73 -10.09 -7.57
N ALA A 234 16.78 -10.25 -8.39
CA ALA A 234 18.16 -10.03 -7.96
C ALA A 234 18.45 -8.59 -7.51
N ASN A 235 17.83 -7.58 -8.13
CA ASN A 235 18.04 -6.18 -7.75
C ASN A 235 17.35 -5.83 -6.42
N CYS A 236 16.35 -6.62 -6.02
CA CYS A 236 15.75 -6.53 -4.70
C CYS A 236 16.63 -7.05 -3.57
N PHE A 237 17.61 -7.91 -3.88
CA PHE A 237 18.44 -8.58 -2.87
C PHE A 237 19.95 -8.38 -3.14
N PRO A 238 20.44 -7.14 -3.28
CA PRO A 238 21.86 -6.90 -3.50
C PRO A 238 22.67 -7.43 -2.31
N GLY A 239 23.53 -8.42 -2.57
CA GLY A 239 24.29 -9.10 -1.52
C GLY A 239 23.43 -9.94 -0.56
N GLY A 240 22.24 -10.38 -0.99
CA GLY A 240 21.32 -11.18 -0.17
C GLY A 240 20.50 -10.37 0.85
N ILE A 241 20.68 -9.05 0.90
CA ILE A 241 19.93 -8.15 1.77
C ILE A 241 18.78 -7.55 0.96
N PHE A 242 17.55 -7.65 1.46
CA PHE A 242 16.41 -7.02 0.82
C PHE A 242 16.57 -5.49 0.82
N LYS A 243 16.78 -4.90 -0.36
CA LYS A 243 16.84 -3.46 -0.60
C LYS A 243 15.72 -3.05 -1.54
N PRO A 244 14.57 -2.71 -0.99
CA PRO A 244 13.39 -2.47 -1.79
C PRO A 244 13.39 -1.19 -2.61
N GLU A 245 14.15 -0.17 -2.20
CA GLU A 245 14.46 0.98 -3.04
C GLU A 245 15.19 0.57 -4.35
N SER A 246 15.76 -0.64 -4.37
CA SER A 246 16.35 -1.26 -5.55
C SER A 246 15.38 -2.21 -6.28
N CYS A 247 14.22 -2.51 -5.69
CA CYS A 247 13.15 -3.31 -6.31
C CYS A 247 12.23 -2.51 -7.23
N ASN A 248 11.95 -1.27 -6.86
CA ASN A 248 10.84 -0.52 -7.42
C ASN A 248 11.11 0.99 -7.35
N GLU A 249 10.78 1.68 -8.43
CA GLU A 249 10.85 3.14 -8.52
C GLU A 249 9.77 3.84 -7.68
N LEU A 250 8.87 3.12 -7.02
CA LEU A 250 7.81 3.65 -6.18
C LEU A 250 7.72 2.79 -4.92
N THR A 251 8.04 3.39 -3.77
CA THR A 251 8.07 2.67 -2.51
C THR A 251 7.33 3.42 -1.40
N TRP A 252 6.48 2.69 -0.69
CA TRP A 252 5.75 3.15 0.48
C TRP A 252 6.09 2.27 1.67
N GLN A 253 6.19 2.86 2.86
CA GLN A 253 6.41 2.12 4.10
C GLN A 253 5.26 2.35 5.07
N ILE A 254 4.96 1.28 5.80
CA ILE A 254 4.04 1.27 6.92
C ILE A 254 4.87 1.30 8.20
N PHE A 255 4.47 2.17 9.11
CA PHE A 255 5.07 2.38 10.42
C PHE A 255 3.99 2.14 11.47
N LEU A 256 4.37 1.50 12.57
CA LEU A 256 3.54 1.36 13.76
C LEU A 256 4.23 2.10 14.90
N ARG A 257 3.47 2.94 15.61
CA ARG A 257 4.04 3.87 16.60
C ARG A 257 3.21 3.90 17.85
N ALA A 258 3.89 4.19 18.96
CA ALA A 258 3.21 4.37 20.23
C ALA A 258 2.57 5.75 20.33
N ASN A 259 3.29 6.78 19.89
CA ASN A 259 2.76 8.13 19.83
C ASN A 259 2.87 8.70 18.41
N ALA A 260 1.89 9.53 18.06
CA ALA A 260 1.88 10.23 16.80
C ALA A 260 3.05 11.23 16.67
N THR A 261 3.56 11.72 17.80
CA THR A 261 4.67 12.68 17.86
C THR A 261 6.05 12.04 17.71
N ASP A 262 6.14 10.71 17.72
CA ASP A 262 7.41 10.00 17.60
C ASP A 262 8.15 10.41 16.32
N SER A 263 9.42 10.76 16.48
CA SER A 263 10.31 11.10 15.36
C SER A 263 11.02 9.84 14.87
N ALA A 264 10.94 9.55 13.58
CA ALA A 264 11.65 8.47 12.89
C ALA A 264 11.49 7.09 13.56
N VAL A 265 10.57 6.29 13.04
CA VAL A 265 10.26 4.96 13.57
C VAL A 265 10.73 3.90 12.58
N PRO A 266 11.29 2.76 13.01
CA PRO A 266 11.61 1.67 12.09
C PRO A 266 10.38 1.25 11.29
N PRO A 267 10.51 1.03 9.98
CA PRO A 267 9.39 0.56 9.17
C PRO A 267 8.95 -0.82 9.63
N TYR A 268 7.64 -1.00 9.82
CA TYR A 268 7.03 -2.27 10.18
C TYR A 268 6.87 -3.19 8.96
N LEU A 269 6.29 -2.64 7.90
CA LEU A 269 6.07 -3.34 6.65
C LEU A 269 6.37 -2.41 5.49
N MET A 270 6.85 -2.98 4.40
CA MET A 270 6.92 -2.28 3.15
C MET A 270 5.78 -2.64 2.21
N MET A 271 5.18 -1.62 1.60
CA MET A 271 4.28 -1.77 0.48
C MET A 271 5.03 -1.41 -0.81
N ILE A 272 5.29 -2.43 -1.63
CA ILE A 272 5.71 -2.25 -3.01
C ILE A 272 4.45 -2.34 -3.87
N PRO A 273 3.96 -1.21 -4.42
CA PRO A 273 2.82 -1.24 -5.31
C PRO A 273 3.13 -2.16 -6.49
N PRO A 274 2.26 -3.14 -6.85
CA PRO A 274 2.44 -3.87 -8.09
C PRO A 274 2.41 -2.86 -9.22
N LEU A 275 3.58 -2.55 -9.76
CA LEU A 275 3.68 -1.71 -10.92
C LEU A 275 3.31 -2.53 -12.13
N VAL A 276 2.29 -2.06 -12.82
CA VAL A 276 2.10 -2.46 -14.20
C VAL A 276 2.88 -1.45 -15.03
N GLY A 277 4.03 -1.89 -15.55
CA GLY A 277 4.96 -1.04 -16.28
C GLY A 277 4.36 -0.48 -17.57
N MET A 278 5.07 0.48 -18.17
CA MET A 278 4.69 1.12 -19.43
C MET A 278 4.23 0.13 -20.49
N VAL A 279 3.11 0.48 -21.13
CA VAL A 279 2.56 -0.24 -22.28
C VAL A 279 3.53 -0.06 -23.45
N ASN A 280 4.31 -1.10 -23.77
CA ASN A 280 5.00 -1.21 -25.03
C ASN A 280 4.32 -2.30 -25.86
N THR A 281 3.76 -1.95 -27.01
CA THR A 281 3.02 -2.88 -27.87
C THR A 281 3.87 -4.05 -28.39
N ALA A 282 5.20 -3.91 -28.46
CA ALA A 282 6.11 -5.00 -28.84
C ALA A 282 6.33 -6.03 -27.72
N LYS A 283 6.06 -5.69 -26.45
CA LYS A 283 6.34 -6.55 -25.28
C LYS A 283 5.10 -7.15 -24.59
N LYS A 284 3.88 -6.83 -25.03
CA LYS A 284 2.60 -7.40 -24.53
C LYS A 284 2.45 -7.38 -22.98
N LEU A 285 2.64 -6.23 -22.35
CA LEU A 285 2.37 -6.02 -20.92
C LEU A 285 1.45 -4.80 -20.78
N GLY A 286 0.41 -4.87 -19.95
CA GLY A 286 -0.60 -3.81 -19.92
C GLY A 286 -1.31 -3.63 -18.59
N GLY A 287 -1.72 -2.37 -18.35
CA GLY A 287 -2.94 -1.98 -17.64
C GLY A 287 -2.81 -1.51 -16.19
N THR A 288 -3.27 -0.28 -15.91
CA THR A 288 -3.67 0.15 -14.56
C THR A 288 -4.76 -0.77 -14.01
N GLY A 289 -4.50 -1.44 -12.88
CA GLY A 289 -5.48 -2.28 -12.18
C GLY A 289 -5.60 -1.84 -10.72
N VAL A 290 -6.82 -1.88 -10.18
CA VAL A 290 -7.02 -1.80 -8.74
C VAL A 290 -6.50 -3.09 -8.13
N THR A 291 -5.62 -2.99 -7.14
CA THR A 291 -5.11 -4.13 -6.40
C THR A 291 -5.48 -3.99 -4.94
N THR A 292 -5.98 -5.08 -4.37
CA THR A 292 -6.27 -5.19 -2.94
C THR A 292 -5.08 -5.83 -2.25
N ARG A 293 -4.55 -5.17 -1.22
CA ARG A 293 -3.50 -5.71 -0.36
C ARG A 293 -4.02 -5.85 1.06
N GLN A 294 -3.76 -7.00 1.67
CA GLN A 294 -4.10 -7.27 3.06
C GLN A 294 -2.82 -7.19 3.90
N VAL A 295 -2.87 -6.45 4.99
CA VAL A 295 -1.77 -6.27 5.95
C VAL A 295 -2.32 -6.48 7.35
N MET A 296 -1.83 -7.52 8.02
CA MET A 296 -2.17 -7.75 9.42
C MET A 296 -1.30 -6.86 10.31
N ILE A 297 -1.92 -6.10 11.22
CA ILE A 297 -1.25 -5.22 12.17
C ILE A 297 -1.41 -5.84 13.57
N PRO A 298 -0.32 -6.36 14.18
CA PRO A 298 -0.38 -7.05 15.47
C PRO A 298 -0.47 -6.04 16.62
N LEU A 299 -1.58 -5.32 16.70
CA LEU A 299 -1.78 -4.33 17.75
C LEU A 299 -2.15 -5.00 19.09
N ALA A 300 -2.68 -6.23 19.13
CA ALA A 300 -3.11 -6.85 20.39
C ALA A 300 -1.96 -7.00 21.39
N SER A 301 -0.85 -7.59 20.94
CA SER A 301 0.29 -7.95 21.79
C SER A 301 1.06 -6.76 22.34
N ASP A 302 0.91 -5.58 21.72
CA ASP A 302 1.60 -4.36 22.12
C ASP A 302 0.58 -3.21 22.25
N THR A 303 0.06 -3.05 23.47
CA THR A 303 -0.90 -2.00 23.81
C THR A 303 -0.32 -0.59 23.74
N SER A 304 1.00 -0.46 23.58
CA SER A 304 1.61 0.83 23.35
C SER A 304 1.37 1.31 21.92
N LEU A 305 1.18 0.43 20.93
CA LEU A 305 1.02 0.82 19.53
C LEU A 305 -0.39 1.34 19.24
N GLN A 306 -0.46 2.64 18.92
CA GLN A 306 -1.72 3.36 18.72
C GLN A 306 -1.82 3.99 17.33
N VAL A 307 -0.73 4.04 16.56
CA VAL A 307 -0.71 4.78 15.30
C VAL A 307 -0.21 3.90 14.17
N PHE A 308 -1.05 3.75 13.15
CA PHE A 308 -0.64 3.27 11.83
C PHE A 308 -0.31 4.48 10.96
N GLN A 309 0.84 4.46 10.30
CA GLN A 309 1.19 5.46 9.31
C GLN A 309 1.73 4.79 8.05
N LEU A 310 1.15 5.14 6.91
CA LEU A 310 1.63 4.79 5.58
C LEU A 310 2.26 6.05 4.98
N SER A 311 3.58 6.05 4.76
CA SER A 311 4.29 7.20 4.19
C SER A 311 4.91 6.88 2.84
N ARG A 312 4.92 7.88 1.96
CA ARG A 312 5.70 7.87 0.72
C ARG A 312 7.18 7.99 1.08
N ILE A 313 8.01 7.02 0.72
CA ILE A 313 9.46 7.04 0.99
C ILE A 313 10.24 7.59 -0.19
N GLY A 314 9.66 7.52 -1.38
CA GLY A 314 10.19 8.18 -2.56
C GLY A 314 10.01 7.35 -3.81
N ALA A 315 10.40 7.99 -4.90
CA ALA A 315 10.58 7.36 -6.18
C ALA A 315 11.97 7.68 -6.71
N THR A 316 12.65 6.68 -7.26
CA THR A 316 13.94 6.84 -7.93
C THR A 316 13.72 6.49 -9.40
N PRO A 317 13.40 7.47 -10.27
CA PRO A 317 13.29 7.18 -11.69
C PRO A 317 14.67 6.75 -12.20
N GLY A 318 14.78 5.55 -12.78
CA GLY A 318 16.05 5.02 -13.26
C GLY A 318 16.67 5.84 -14.41
N ASN A 319 15.85 6.63 -15.12
CA ASN A 319 16.26 7.52 -16.21
C ASN A 319 15.40 8.80 -16.20
N GLN A 320 15.98 9.90 -15.71
CA GLN A 320 15.28 11.18 -15.57
C GLN A 320 14.82 11.77 -16.91
N THR A 321 15.62 11.65 -17.98
CA THR A 321 15.25 12.20 -19.29
C THR A 321 14.08 11.44 -19.91
N GLU A 322 14.06 10.11 -19.77
CA GLU A 322 12.95 9.28 -20.22
C GLU A 322 11.70 9.51 -19.38
N PHE A 323 11.86 9.70 -18.07
CA PHE A 323 10.79 10.12 -17.17
C PHE A 323 10.16 11.44 -17.59
N GLU A 324 10.99 12.46 -17.80
CA GLU A 324 10.51 13.76 -18.24
C GLU A 324 9.85 13.65 -19.61
N THR A 325 10.47 13.00 -20.59
CA THR A 325 9.87 12.82 -21.92
C THR A 325 8.53 12.07 -21.86
N THR A 326 8.43 11.06 -20.98
CA THR A 326 7.23 10.23 -20.88
C THR A 326 6.07 10.94 -20.17
N CYS A 327 6.40 11.77 -19.18
CA CYS A 327 5.42 12.43 -18.32
C CYS A 327 5.10 13.88 -18.73
N SER A 328 6.03 14.58 -19.39
CA SER A 328 5.93 16.01 -19.76
C SER A 328 5.23 16.31 -21.08
N ASN A 329 5.07 15.33 -21.99
CA ASN A 329 4.44 15.53 -23.31
C ASN A 329 2.93 15.88 -23.28
N ASN A 330 2.36 16.16 -22.10
CA ASN A 330 0.95 16.48 -21.87
C ASN A 330 0.54 17.94 -22.16
N ASN A 331 1.41 18.75 -22.76
CA ASN A 331 1.12 20.16 -23.04
C ASN A 331 0.14 20.42 -24.22
N ASN A 332 -0.45 19.39 -24.85
CA ASN A 332 -1.27 19.55 -26.05
C ASN A 332 -2.79 19.30 -25.89
N GLY A 333 -3.39 19.45 -24.70
CA GLY A 333 -4.83 19.80 -24.70
C GLY A 333 -5.72 19.56 -23.49
N THR A 334 -5.42 18.66 -22.53
CA THR A 334 -6.38 18.36 -21.45
C THR A 334 -5.75 17.89 -20.13
N GLY A 335 -4.72 18.59 -19.65
CA GLY A 335 -4.26 18.49 -18.26
C GLY A 335 -2.96 17.70 -18.03
N ASN A 336 -2.20 18.12 -17.02
CA ASN A 336 -1.06 17.38 -16.47
C ASN A 336 -1.51 15.95 -16.17
N SER A 337 -0.88 14.93 -16.74
CA SER A 337 -1.29 13.56 -16.46
C SER A 337 -0.65 13.05 -15.19
N PRO A 338 -1.40 12.97 -14.08
CA PRO A 338 -0.79 12.85 -12.77
C PRO A 338 -0.34 11.41 -12.45
N LEU A 339 -0.71 10.39 -13.23
CA LEU A 339 -0.29 9.00 -12.98
C LEU A 339 0.71 8.47 -14.01
N CYS A 340 1.51 9.31 -14.64
CA CYS A 340 2.65 8.80 -15.41
C CYS A 340 3.57 7.91 -14.55
N MET A 341 3.68 8.25 -13.26
CA MET A 341 4.12 7.40 -12.16
C MET A 341 3.41 7.84 -10.88
N GLY A 342 2.83 6.92 -10.12
CA GLY A 342 2.08 7.32 -8.93
C GLY A 342 1.15 6.27 -8.35
N VAL A 343 0.35 6.70 -7.38
CA VAL A 343 -0.67 5.89 -6.68
C VAL A 343 -1.99 6.64 -6.64
N VAL A 344 -3.09 5.93 -6.86
CA VAL A 344 -4.44 6.34 -6.43
C VAL A 344 -4.84 5.42 -5.29
N LEU A 345 -5.10 5.99 -4.13
CA LEU A 345 -5.67 5.25 -2.99
C LEU A 345 -7.19 5.30 -3.15
N TYR A 346 -7.86 4.13 -3.13
CA TYR A 346 -9.32 4.05 -3.19
C TYR A 346 -9.89 3.92 -1.78
N SER A 347 -9.35 2.99 -0.99
CA SER A 347 -9.81 2.80 0.38
C SER A 347 -8.77 2.14 1.28
N ILE A 348 -8.99 2.28 2.60
CA ILE A 348 -8.41 1.41 3.61
C ILE A 348 -9.55 0.91 4.51
N THR A 349 -9.65 -0.40 4.69
CA THR A 349 -10.61 -1.02 5.60
C THR A 349 -9.87 -1.61 6.78
N PHE A 350 -10.20 -1.16 7.99
CA PHE A 350 -9.70 -1.73 9.23
C PHE A 350 -10.73 -2.72 9.77
N PHE A 351 -10.31 -3.96 10.01
CA PHE A 351 -11.09 -5.00 10.66
C PHE A 351 -10.55 -5.24 12.06
N ARG A 352 -11.41 -5.18 13.07
CA ARG A 352 -11.15 -5.59 14.43
C ARG A 352 -11.39 -7.10 14.55
N ILE A 353 -10.30 -7.86 14.66
CA ILE A 353 -10.26 -9.33 14.60
C ILE A 353 -9.84 -9.97 15.91
#